data_AF-A0A7X6TI10-F1
#
_entry.id   AF-A0A7X6TI10-F1
#
_cell.length_a   1.000
_cell.length_b   1.000
_cell.length_c   1.000
_cell.angle_alpha   90.00
_cell.angle_beta   90.00
_cell.angle_gamma   90.00
#
_symmetry.space_group_name_H-M   'P 1'
#
loop_
_entity.id
_entity.type
_entity.pdbx_description
1 polymer ?
#
loop_
_entity_poly.entity_id
_entity_poly.type
_entity_poly.pdbx_seq_one_letter_code
_entity_poly.pdbx_strand_id
1 'polypeptide(L)'
;AMGATAEEIFASYFDVEKRVGKNEMKNIPYGAIAMYTMADKLACGLQQLMAGARKFRVDRITRNDIFAGNRETARETGITHMTDAKDESAKKILMA
;
A
#
# COMPACT_ATOMS: atom_id res chain seq x y z
N ALA A 1 -8.38 -20.82 -6.98
CA ALA A 1 -7.62 -22.09 -7.02
C ALA A 1 -6.47 -21.98 -6.03
N MET A 2 -6.17 -23.02 -5.26
CA MET A 2 -4.92 -23.06 -4.49
C MET A 2 -3.81 -23.56 -5.42
N GLY A 3 -2.70 -22.83 -5.51
CA GLY A 3 -1.52 -23.27 -6.26
C GLY A 3 -0.79 -24.40 -5.55
N ALA A 4 -0.25 -25.34 -6.32
CA ALA A 4 0.56 -26.46 -5.85
C ALA A 4 2.08 -26.21 -6.04
N THR A 5 2.46 -25.33 -6.95
CA THR A 5 3.86 -24.98 -7.23
C THR A 5 4.21 -23.57 -6.78
N ALA A 6 5.51 -23.26 -6.60
CA ALA A 6 5.95 -21.92 -6.23
C ALA A 6 5.51 -20.85 -7.26
N GLU A 7 5.50 -21.21 -8.54
CA GLU A 7 5.02 -20.37 -9.66
C GLU A 7 3.52 -20.06 -9.56
N GLU A 8 2.72 -21.01 -9.07
CA GLU A 8 1.28 -20.85 -8.87
C GLU A 8 0.93 -20.12 -7.56
N ILE A 9 1.80 -20.22 -6.55
CA ILE A 9 1.58 -19.62 -5.23
C ILE A 9 2.01 -18.14 -5.20
N PHE A 10 3.15 -17.81 -5.82
CA PHE A 10 3.73 -16.47 -5.72
C PHE A 10 3.51 -15.67 -6.99
N ALA A 11 2.68 -14.63 -6.89
CA ALA A 11 2.39 -13.73 -8.02
C ALA A 11 3.65 -13.13 -8.65
N SER A 12 4.70 -12.88 -7.86
CA SER A 12 5.95 -12.29 -8.34
C SER A 12 7.07 -13.31 -8.59
N TYR A 13 6.77 -14.62 -8.69
CA TYR A 13 7.79 -15.64 -8.92
C TYR A 13 8.64 -15.34 -10.17
N PHE A 14 8.00 -15.04 -11.30
CA PHE A 14 8.68 -14.76 -12.56
C PHE A 14 9.44 -13.43 -12.55
N ASP A 15 9.03 -12.46 -11.73
CA ASP A 15 9.78 -11.21 -11.55
C ASP A 15 11.08 -11.44 -10.80
N VAL A 16 11.05 -12.31 -9.78
CA VAL A 16 12.26 -12.73 -9.05
C VAL A 16 13.16 -13.55 -9.97
N GLU A 17 12.58 -14.52 -10.71
CA GLU A 17 13.32 -15.32 -11.71
C GLU A 17 14.01 -14.42 -12.75
N LYS A 18 13.34 -13.39 -13.25
CA LYS A 18 13.92 -12.44 -14.21
C LYS A 18 15.10 -11.66 -13.63
N ARG A 19 15.13 -11.42 -12.32
CA ARG A 19 16.21 -10.68 -11.63
C ARG A 19 17.41 -11.56 -11.31
N VAL A 20 17.18 -12.78 -10.82
CA VAL A 20 18.23 -13.67 -10.28
C VAL A 20 18.64 -14.78 -11.23
N GLY A 21 17.81 -15.06 -12.25
CA GLY A 21 17.97 -16.13 -13.22
C GLY A 21 17.32 -17.45 -12.78
N LYS A 22 16.86 -18.23 -13.77
CA LYS A 22 16.22 -19.55 -13.60
C LYS A 22 17.01 -20.52 -12.74
N ASN A 23 18.32 -20.59 -12.97
CA ASN A 23 19.20 -21.52 -12.27
C ASN A 23 19.31 -21.20 -10.78
N GLU A 24 19.11 -19.94 -10.39
CA GLU A 24 19.23 -19.48 -9.01
C GLU A 24 17.93 -19.67 -8.21
N MET A 25 16.77 -19.73 -8.87
CA MET A 25 15.47 -19.89 -8.20
C MET A 25 15.39 -21.11 -7.27
N LYS A 26 16.11 -22.20 -7.60
CA LYS A 26 16.17 -23.41 -6.76
C LYS A 26 16.89 -23.19 -5.41
N ASN A 27 17.73 -22.16 -5.33
CA ASN A 27 18.47 -21.80 -4.11
C ASN A 27 17.73 -20.73 -3.30
N ILE A 28 16.71 -20.09 -3.87
CA ILE A 28 15.98 -19.00 -3.20
C ILE A 28 14.90 -19.59 -2.28
N PRO A 29 14.92 -19.24 -0.98
CA PRO A 29 13.87 -19.64 -0.07
C PRO A 29 12.52 -19.05 -0.47
N TYR A 30 11.44 -19.82 -0.35
CA TYR A 30 10.08 -19.34 -0.65
C TYR A 30 9.68 -18.11 0.17
N GLY A 31 10.21 -17.98 1.40
CA GLY A 31 10.01 -16.77 2.21
C GLY A 31 10.56 -15.50 1.56
N ALA A 32 11.64 -15.58 0.78
CA ALA A 32 12.18 -14.44 0.05
C ALA A 32 11.28 -14.04 -1.12
N ILE A 33 10.74 -15.02 -1.86
CA ILE A 33 9.78 -14.79 -2.94
C ILE A 33 8.47 -14.19 -2.38
N ALA A 34 8.02 -14.69 -1.24
CA ALA A 34 6.85 -14.17 -0.52
C ALA A 34 7.06 -12.72 -0.08
N MET A 35 8.23 -12.40 0.48
CA MET A 35 8.58 -11.04 0.89
C MET A 35 8.65 -10.09 -0.31
N TYR A 36 9.25 -10.51 -1.43
CA TYR A 36 9.26 -9.72 -2.66
C TYR A 36 7.83 -9.46 -3.16
N THR A 37 6.98 -10.49 -3.19
CA THR A 37 5.56 -10.37 -3.58
C THR A 37 4.80 -9.42 -2.67
N MET A 38 5.05 -9.47 -1.35
CA MET A 38 4.45 -8.55 -0.38
C MET A 38 4.91 -7.10 -0.62
N ALA A 39 6.21 -6.89 -0.86
CA ALA A 39 6.77 -5.57 -1.13
C ALA A 39 6.20 -4.97 -2.43
N ASP A 40 6.04 -5.76 -3.49
CA ASP A 40 5.41 -5.33 -4.74
C ASP A 40 3.96 -4.89 -4.52
N LYS A 41 3.17 -5.71 -3.81
CA LYS A 41 1.79 -5.37 -3.44
C LYS A 41 1.73 -4.09 -2.59
N LEU A 42 2.64 -3.92 -1.64
CA LEU A 42 2.72 -2.72 -0.80
C LEU A 42 3.05 -1.49 -1.63
N ALA A 43 3.99 -1.59 -2.58
CA ALA A 43 4.34 -0.51 -3.49
C ALA A 43 3.13 -0.07 -4.33
N CYS A 44 2.39 -1.04 -4.89
CA CYS A 44 1.16 -0.77 -5.64
C CYS A 44 0.10 -0.07 -4.77
N GLY A 45 -0.14 -0.55 -3.54
CA GLY A 45 -1.07 0.09 -2.60
C GLY A 45 -0.66 1.52 -2.23
N LEU A 46 0.63 1.75 -2.01
CA LEU A 46 1.17 3.08 -1.75
C LEU A 46 0.97 4.02 -2.95
N GLN A 47 1.19 3.52 -4.18
CA GLN A 47 0.93 4.28 -5.40
C GLN A 47 -0.56 4.66 -5.53
N GLN A 48 -1.48 3.76 -5.20
CA GLN A 48 -2.92 4.05 -5.20
C GLN A 48 -3.28 5.14 -4.18
N LEU A 49 -2.73 5.06 -2.95
CA LEU A 49 -2.90 6.09 -1.93
C LEU A 49 -2.36 7.44 -2.42
N MET A 50 -1.16 7.44 -2.99
CA MET A 50 -0.50 8.61 -3.58
C MET A 50 -1.30 9.24 -4.70
N ALA A 51 -1.89 8.43 -5.59
CA ALA A 51 -2.75 8.89 -6.66
C ALA A 51 -4.02 9.56 -6.09
N GLY A 52 -4.67 8.94 -5.10
CA GLY A 52 -5.84 9.51 -4.42
C GLY A 52 -5.55 10.84 -3.72
N ALA A 53 -4.36 10.96 -3.12
CA ALA A 53 -3.88 12.19 -2.49
C ALA A 53 -3.32 13.23 -3.48
N ARG A 54 -3.21 12.88 -4.78
CA ARG A 54 -2.57 13.68 -5.84
C ARG A 54 -1.13 14.08 -5.52
N LYS A 55 -0.35 13.14 -4.97
CA LYS A 55 1.04 13.32 -4.53
C LYS A 55 1.94 12.31 -5.21
N PHE A 56 2.73 12.74 -6.19
CA PHE A 56 3.51 11.86 -7.06
C PHE A 56 4.91 11.50 -6.55
N ARG A 57 5.26 11.90 -5.34
CA ARG A 57 6.53 11.53 -4.70
C ARG A 57 6.29 11.10 -3.26
N VAL A 58 7.03 10.10 -2.81
CA VAL A 58 6.86 9.49 -1.48
C VAL A 58 7.08 10.52 -0.37
N ASP A 59 8.03 11.44 -0.54
CA ASP A 59 8.34 12.53 0.39
C ASP A 59 7.23 13.60 0.49
N ARG A 60 6.19 13.53 -0.35
CA ARG A 60 5.05 14.45 -0.30
C ARG A 60 3.88 13.91 0.51
N ILE A 61 3.81 12.60 0.75
CA ILE A 61 2.77 12.01 1.60
C ILE A 61 3.05 12.35 3.06
N THR A 62 1.98 12.64 3.79
CA THR A 62 1.97 13.08 5.17
C THR A 62 0.84 12.37 5.92
N ARG A 63 0.88 12.42 7.25
CA ARG A 63 -0.22 11.91 8.10
C ARG A 63 -1.57 12.59 7.85
N ASN A 64 -1.59 13.77 7.23
CA ASN A 64 -2.81 14.51 6.89
C ASN A 64 -3.49 13.98 5.61
N ASP A 65 -2.87 13.03 4.89
CA ASP A 65 -3.45 12.41 3.69
C ASP A 65 -4.29 11.17 4.01
N ILE A 66 -4.33 10.77 5.28
CA ILE A 66 -5.15 9.67 5.80
C ILE A 66 -6.13 10.20 6.85
N PHE A 67 -7.21 9.47 7.08
CA PHE A 67 -8.20 9.76 8.11
C PHE A 67 -8.58 8.46 8.82
N ALA A 68 -8.97 8.59 10.09
CA ALA A 68 -9.46 7.47 10.89
C ALA A 68 -10.90 7.14 10.50
N GLY A 69 -11.17 5.87 10.23
CA GLY A 69 -12.52 5.38 9.89
C GLY A 69 -13.46 5.24 11.09
N ASN A 70 -12.96 5.42 12.32
CA ASN A 70 -13.78 5.45 13.53
C ASN A 70 -13.16 6.36 14.60
N ARG A 71 -13.96 6.74 15.61
CA ARG A 71 -13.54 7.68 16.67
C ARG A 71 -12.52 7.08 17.64
N GLU A 72 -12.57 5.78 17.87
CA GLU A 72 -11.61 5.08 18.74
C GLU A 72 -10.19 5.17 18.16
N THR A 73 -10.03 4.81 16.88
CA THR A 73 -8.76 4.93 16.15
C THR A 73 -8.28 6.38 16.14
N ALA A 74 -9.19 7.34 15.94
CA ALA A 74 -8.82 8.76 15.97
C ALA A 74 -8.24 9.17 17.33
N ARG A 75 -8.84 8.69 18.43
CA ARG A 75 -8.39 8.95 19.80
C ARG A 75 -7.02 8.36 20.08
N GLU A 76 -6.80 7.10 19.70
CA GLU A 76 -5.55 6.38 20.00
C GLU A 76 -4.39 6.82 19.09
N THR A 77 -4.66 7.12 17.82
CA THR A 77 -3.62 7.41 16.83
C THR A 77 -3.35 8.90 16.61
N GLY A 78 -4.25 9.77 17.09
CA GLY A 78 -4.25 11.20 16.79
C GLY A 78 -4.57 11.54 15.32
N ILE A 79 -4.97 10.56 14.50
CA ILE A 79 -5.39 10.79 13.11
C ILE A 79 -6.82 11.37 13.11
N THR A 80 -7.06 12.42 12.34
CA THR A 80 -8.37 13.06 12.25
C THR A 80 -9.45 12.08 11.81
N HIS A 81 -10.62 12.13 12.46
CA HIS A 81 -11.78 11.33 12.09
C HIS A 81 -12.32 11.75 10.72
N MET A 82 -12.79 10.80 9.91
CA MET A 82 -13.21 11.05 8.52
C MET A 82 -14.27 12.14 8.35
N THR A 83 -15.16 12.33 9.32
CA THR A 83 -16.20 13.39 9.25
C THR A 83 -15.64 14.79 9.49
N ASP A 84 -14.52 14.87 10.19
CA ASP A 84 -13.92 16.13 10.62
C ASP A 84 -12.83 16.56 9.61
N ALA A 85 -12.34 15.61 8.81
CA ALA A 85 -11.36 15.85 7.77
C ALA A 85 -11.92 16.82 6.71
N LYS A 86 -11.28 17.99 6.60
CA LYS A 86 -11.63 19.07 5.65
C LYS A 86 -13.02 19.69 5.83
N ASP A 87 -13.71 19.43 6.94
CA ASP A 87 -15.06 19.95 7.21
C ASP A 87 -15.12 21.49 7.14
N GLU A 88 -14.18 22.17 7.81
CA GLU A 88 -14.07 23.64 7.77
C GLU A 88 -13.86 24.19 6.35
N SER A 89 -13.07 23.50 5.53
CA SER A 89 -12.86 23.90 4.13
C SER A 89 -14.13 23.69 3.30
N ALA A 90 -14.86 22.59 3.54
CA ALA A 90 -16.10 22.29 2.83
C ALA A 90 -17.20 23.31 3.19
N LYS A 91 -17.37 23.62 4.48
CA LYS A 91 -18.32 24.63 4.95
C LYS A 91 -18.07 26.01 4.34
N LYS A 92 -16.80 26.44 4.27
CA LYS A 92 -16.44 27.71 3.63
C LYS A 92 -16.83 27.77 2.15
N ILE A 93 -16.73 26.65 1.43
CA ILE A 93 -17.13 26.57 0.02
C ILE A 93 -18.67 26.60 -0.11
N LEU A 94 -19.38 25.92 0.78
CA LEU A 94 -20.85 25.86 0.75
C LEU A 94 -21.52 27.17 1.18
N MET A 95 -20.85 27.95 2.03
CA MET A 95 -21.35 29.23 2.57
C MET A 95 -20.83 30.46 1.80
N ALA A 96 -20.01 30.26 0.77
CA ALA A 96 -19.55 31.32 -0.14
C ALA A 96 -20.56 31.51 -1.28
#